data_AF-A0A2I0KRJ7-F1
#
_entry.id   AF-A0A2I0KRJ7-F1
#
_cell.length_a   1.000
_cell.length_b   1.000
_cell.length_c   1.000
_cell.angle_alpha   90.00
_cell.angle_beta   90.00
_cell.angle_gamma   90.00
#
_symmetry.space_group_name_H-M   'P 1'
#
loop_
_entity.id
_entity.type
_entity.pdbx_description
1 polymer ?
#
loop_
_entity_poly.entity_id
_entity_poly.type
_entity_poly.pdbx_seq_one_letter_code
_entity_poly.pdbx_strand_id
1 'polypeptide(L)'
;MAKDASSPSPSSLVPPTVPMELHVKNREKLLRALRQHLSDSSRPLRGFVFLQGIANFESDLNTLHPILTECRVLKSDLELALIQFANDISSEAHVQVMRNIRVGMKEYQLESMFLHHTYMYGGCRHCSYTCICATGGNSAVLHYGHAAAPNDRTFEDGDMALLDMGAEFSFYGSDITCSFPVNGKFTSDQRLVYNAVLAAHDAVISVMKPGVNWVDMHKLAEKTILDSLQKARILV
;
A
#
# COMPACT_ATOMS: atom_id res chain seq x y z
N MET A 1 29.83 21.34 21.17
CA MET A 1 30.29 20.61 19.96
C MET A 1 29.07 19.97 19.34
N ALA A 2 28.50 20.59 18.31
CA ALA A 2 27.40 20.03 17.55
C ALA A 2 27.91 18.77 16.84
N LYS A 3 27.29 17.61 17.10
CA LYS A 3 27.51 16.43 16.27
C LYS A 3 26.96 16.75 14.89
N ASP A 4 27.79 16.57 13.86
CA ASP A 4 27.41 16.62 12.47
C ASP A 4 26.07 15.92 12.26
N ALA A 5 25.04 16.69 11.95
CA ALA A 5 23.85 16.17 11.32
C ALA A 5 24.26 15.82 9.89
N SER A 6 24.72 14.57 9.70
CA SER A 6 24.97 14.03 8.36
C SER A 6 23.74 14.32 7.51
N SER A 7 23.93 15.09 6.44
CA SER A 7 22.91 15.31 5.42
C SER A 7 22.28 13.95 5.06
N PRO A 8 20.95 13.84 4.93
CA PRO A 8 20.34 12.58 4.54
C PRO A 8 21.04 12.09 3.27
N SER A 9 21.59 10.87 3.35
CA SER A 9 22.17 10.21 2.19
C SER A 9 21.15 10.27 1.05
N PRO A 10 21.53 10.71 -0.16
CA PRO A 10 20.63 10.59 -1.31
C PRO A 10 20.23 9.12 -1.46
N SER A 11 18.97 8.87 -1.82
CA SER A 11 18.51 7.52 -2.13
C SER A 11 19.38 6.93 -3.24
N SER A 12 19.71 5.65 -3.12
CA SER A 12 20.37 4.90 -4.20
C SER A 12 19.38 4.35 -5.23
N LEU A 13 18.07 4.51 -4.99
CA LEU A 13 17.03 4.03 -5.88
C LEU A 13 16.98 4.90 -7.14
N VAL A 14 16.82 4.24 -8.28
CA VAL A 14 16.66 4.91 -9.57
C VAL A 14 15.26 4.60 -10.09
N PRO A 15 14.43 5.60 -10.37
CA PRO A 15 13.12 5.37 -10.96
C PRO A 15 13.22 4.52 -12.23
N PRO A 16 12.53 3.36 -12.29
CA PRO A 16 12.60 2.50 -13.45
C PRO A 16 11.92 3.18 -14.65
N THR A 17 12.45 2.94 -15.85
CA THR A 17 11.74 3.32 -17.07
C THR A 17 10.47 2.49 -17.21
N VAL A 18 9.39 3.09 -17.71
CA VAL A 18 8.17 2.35 -18.06
C VAL A 18 8.24 1.96 -19.54
N PRO A 19 8.58 0.71 -19.89
CA PRO A 19 8.75 0.33 -21.29
C PRO A 19 7.41 0.24 -22.00
N MET A 20 7.37 0.59 -23.29
CA MET A 20 6.17 0.40 -24.12
C MET A 20 5.70 -1.07 -24.16
N GLU A 21 6.64 -2.01 -23.98
CA GLU A 21 6.37 -3.45 -23.87
C GLU A 21 5.33 -3.76 -22.78
N LEU A 22 5.34 -3.05 -21.64
CA LEU A 22 4.35 -3.21 -20.57
C LEU A 22 2.93 -2.99 -21.12
N HIS A 23 2.73 -1.88 -21.84
CA HIS A 23 1.43 -1.54 -22.40
C HIS A 23 0.99 -2.51 -23.49
N VAL A 24 1.94 -3.01 -24.30
CA VAL A 24 1.66 -4.04 -25.32
C VAL A 24 1.22 -5.33 -24.64
N LYS A 25 1.95 -5.84 -23.64
CA LYS A 25 1.61 -7.06 -22.92
C LYS A 25 0.27 -6.98 -22.20
N ASN A 26 -0.02 -5.85 -21.55
CA ASN A 26 -1.30 -5.63 -20.88
C ASN A 26 -2.46 -5.61 -21.87
N ARG A 27 -2.29 -4.97 -23.04
CA ARG A 27 -3.30 -4.96 -24.11
C ARG A 27 -3.52 -6.35 -24.68
N GLU A 28 -2.45 -7.09 -24.96
CA GLU A 28 -2.56 -8.45 -25.48
C GLU A 28 -3.24 -9.39 -24.50
N LYS A 29 -2.92 -9.28 -23.20
CA LYS A 29 -3.58 -10.04 -22.13
C LYS A 29 -5.09 -9.83 -22.15
N LEU A 30 -5.54 -8.56 -22.20
CA LEU A 30 -6.95 -8.22 -22.27
C LEU A 30 -7.60 -8.75 -23.55
N LEU A 31 -6.97 -8.57 -24.72
CA LEU A 31 -7.51 -9.05 -25.99
C LEU A 31 -7.62 -10.57 -26.03
N ARG A 32 -6.65 -11.30 -25.46
CA ARG A 32 -6.73 -12.77 -25.33
C ARG A 32 -7.89 -13.18 -24.44
N ALA A 33 -8.04 -12.55 -23.27
CA ALA A 33 -9.13 -12.87 -22.33
C ALA A 33 -10.52 -12.56 -22.93
N LEU A 34 -10.66 -11.43 -23.63
CA LEU A 34 -11.89 -11.08 -24.35
C LEU A 34 -12.23 -12.10 -25.45
N ARG A 35 -11.24 -12.49 -26.27
CA ARG A 35 -11.45 -13.49 -27.33
C ARG A 35 -11.85 -14.84 -26.77
N GLN A 36 -11.22 -15.26 -25.67
CA GLN A 36 -11.57 -16.50 -24.98
C GLN A 36 -13.02 -16.45 -24.50
N HIS A 37 -13.40 -15.40 -23.77
CA HIS A 37 -14.77 -15.24 -23.27
C HIS A 37 -15.83 -15.22 -24.39
N LEU A 38 -15.57 -14.53 -25.51
CA LEU A 38 -16.47 -14.51 -26.66
C LEU A 38 -16.61 -15.90 -27.29
N SER A 39 -15.51 -16.65 -27.37
CA SER A 39 -15.51 -18.03 -27.89
C SER A 39 -16.31 -18.95 -26.99
N ASP A 40 -16.08 -18.89 -25.67
CA ASP A 40 -16.80 -19.71 -24.68
C ASP A 40 -18.30 -19.39 -24.64
N SER A 41 -18.66 -18.14 -24.92
CA SER A 41 -20.04 -17.67 -25.00
C SER A 41 -20.69 -17.89 -26.37
N SER A 42 -20.04 -18.63 -27.28
CA SER A 42 -20.52 -18.88 -28.66
C SER A 42 -20.81 -17.62 -29.47
N ARG A 43 -20.18 -16.49 -29.14
CA ARG A 43 -20.31 -15.22 -29.87
C ARG A 43 -19.27 -15.20 -31.00
N PRO A 44 -19.67 -14.94 -32.26
CA PRO A 44 -18.76 -15.04 -33.39
C PRO A 44 -17.70 -13.92 -33.35
N LEU A 45 -16.43 -14.31 -33.41
CA LEU A 45 -15.29 -13.39 -33.59
C LEU A 45 -15.24 -12.90 -35.05
N ARG A 46 -16.10 -11.94 -35.41
CA ARG A 46 -16.08 -11.32 -36.75
C ARG A 46 -15.04 -10.19 -36.82
N GLY A 47 -13.76 -10.50 -36.66
CA GLY A 47 -12.65 -9.55 -36.85
C GLY A 47 -12.81 -8.22 -36.09
N PHE A 48 -12.05 -7.21 -36.52
CA PHE A 48 -12.31 -5.82 -36.15
C PHE A 48 -12.95 -5.14 -37.37
N VAL A 49 -14.12 -4.54 -37.19
CA VAL A 49 -14.80 -3.75 -38.23
C VAL A 49 -14.84 -2.29 -37.81
N PHE A 50 -14.62 -1.38 -38.75
CA PHE A 50 -14.92 0.03 -38.53
C PHE A 50 -16.44 0.19 -38.51
N LEU A 51 -17.00 0.44 -37.33
CA LEU A 51 -18.44 0.64 -37.17
C LEU A 51 -18.81 2.07 -37.58
N GLN A 52 -19.52 2.22 -38.70
CA GLN A 52 -20.19 3.48 -39.02
C GLN A 52 -21.60 3.48 -38.41
N GLY A 53 -21.90 4.48 -37.58
CA GLY A 53 -23.18 4.59 -36.88
C GLY A 53 -23.29 3.64 -35.69
N ILE A 54 -22.55 3.91 -34.61
CA ILE A 54 -22.55 3.10 -33.37
C ILE A 54 -23.96 2.89 -32.78
N ALA A 55 -24.88 3.84 -33.01
CA ALA A 55 -26.27 3.75 -32.61
C ALA A 55 -27.05 2.61 -33.30
N ASN A 56 -26.55 2.08 -34.42
CA ASN A 56 -27.16 0.97 -35.15
C ASN A 56 -26.75 -0.41 -34.59
N PHE A 57 -25.91 -0.45 -33.55
CA PHE A 57 -25.41 -1.68 -32.96
C PHE A 57 -25.87 -1.79 -31.50
N GLU A 58 -26.26 -2.99 -31.12
CA GLU A 58 -26.46 -3.32 -29.72
C GLU A 58 -25.10 -3.30 -29.00
N SER A 59 -25.01 -2.51 -27.93
CA SER A 59 -23.79 -2.33 -27.16
C SER A 59 -23.78 -3.24 -25.94
N ASP A 60 -22.72 -4.01 -25.77
CA ASP A 60 -22.48 -4.78 -24.55
C ASP A 60 -21.69 -3.92 -23.54
N LEU A 61 -22.31 -3.58 -22.43
CA LEU A 61 -21.73 -2.76 -21.37
C LEU A 61 -21.27 -3.57 -20.14
N ASN A 62 -21.50 -4.89 -20.14
CA ASN A 62 -21.30 -5.74 -18.97
C ASN A 62 -20.06 -6.63 -19.09
N THR A 63 -19.70 -7.04 -20.31
CA THR A 63 -18.64 -8.03 -20.53
C THR A 63 -17.24 -7.50 -20.23
N LEU A 64 -16.95 -6.23 -20.55
CA LEU A 64 -15.59 -5.70 -20.43
C LEU A 64 -15.11 -5.64 -18.97
N HIS A 65 -15.96 -5.18 -18.05
CA HIS A 65 -15.58 -4.94 -16.66
C HIS A 65 -15.02 -6.19 -15.93
N PRO A 66 -15.73 -7.33 -15.85
CA PRO A 66 -15.23 -8.50 -15.14
C PRO A 66 -13.93 -9.05 -15.76
N ILE A 67 -13.82 -9.04 -17.09
CA ILE A 67 -12.64 -9.54 -17.80
C ILE A 67 -11.42 -8.64 -17.56
N LEU A 68 -11.61 -7.32 -17.66
CA LEU A 68 -10.55 -6.35 -17.40
C LEU A 68 -10.09 -6.42 -15.93
N THR A 69 -11.04 -6.55 -15.00
CA THR A 69 -10.74 -6.67 -13.57
C THR A 69 -9.91 -7.92 -13.28
N GLU A 70 -10.29 -9.08 -13.83
CA GLU A 70 -9.51 -10.32 -13.67
C GLU A 70 -8.11 -10.19 -14.28
N CYS A 71 -7.97 -9.50 -15.41
CA CYS A 71 -6.67 -9.19 -15.99
C CYS A 71 -5.81 -8.31 -15.06
N ARG A 72 -6.39 -7.45 -14.23
CA ARG A 72 -5.65 -6.61 -13.27
C ARG A 72 -5.30 -7.34 -11.96
N VAL A 73 -5.96 -8.45 -11.65
CA VAL A 73 -5.67 -9.25 -10.45
C VAL A 73 -4.27 -9.85 -10.51
N LEU A 74 -3.93 -10.51 -11.64
CA LEU A 74 -2.64 -11.15 -11.85
C LEU A 74 -1.64 -10.19 -12.48
N LYS A 75 -0.52 -9.89 -11.82
CA LYS A 75 0.47 -8.91 -12.31
C LYS A 75 1.48 -9.62 -13.21
N SER A 76 1.92 -8.94 -14.27
CA SER A 76 3.10 -9.36 -15.03
C SER A 76 4.39 -8.94 -14.33
N ASP A 77 5.53 -9.52 -14.71
CA ASP A 77 6.84 -9.18 -14.12
C ASP A 77 7.19 -7.69 -14.25
N LEU A 78 6.79 -7.06 -15.37
CA LEU A 78 6.97 -5.62 -15.57
C LEU A 78 6.11 -4.78 -14.62
N GLU A 79 4.90 -5.24 -14.30
CA GLU A 79 4.04 -4.57 -13.30
C GLU A 79 4.57 -4.76 -11.89
N LEU A 80 5.05 -5.97 -11.58
CA LEU A 80 5.70 -6.27 -10.30
C LEU A 80 6.93 -5.40 -10.09
N ALA A 81 7.75 -5.14 -11.12
CA ALA A 81 8.89 -4.25 -11.01
C ALA A 81 8.51 -2.81 -10.64
N LEU A 82 7.39 -2.29 -11.17
CA LEU A 82 6.89 -0.96 -10.82
C LEU A 82 6.33 -0.92 -9.39
N ILE A 83 5.57 -1.94 -8.99
CA ILE A 83 5.05 -2.08 -7.62
C ILE A 83 6.20 -2.23 -6.61
N GLN A 84 7.23 -3.01 -6.95
CA GLN A 84 8.41 -3.19 -6.11
C GLN A 84 9.12 -1.86 -5.90
N PHE A 85 9.34 -1.09 -6.97
CA PHE A 85 9.95 0.22 -6.84
C PHE A 85 9.12 1.17 -5.95
N ALA A 86 7.79 1.20 -6.13
CA ALA A 86 6.91 2.00 -5.27
C ALA A 86 7.01 1.58 -3.79
N ASN A 87 7.14 0.28 -3.50
CA ASN A 87 7.36 -0.22 -2.14
C ASN A 87 8.75 0.16 -1.60
N ASP A 88 9.79 0.06 -2.41
CA ASP A 88 11.17 0.36 -2.00
C ASP A 88 11.31 1.82 -1.59
N ILE A 89 10.81 2.75 -2.42
CA ILE A 89 10.89 4.18 -2.11
C ILE A 89 9.99 4.57 -0.93
N SER A 90 8.81 3.97 -0.80
CA SER A 90 7.94 4.19 0.36
C SER A 90 8.56 3.65 1.65
N SER A 91 9.25 2.51 1.58
CA SER A 91 9.99 1.95 2.70
C SER A 91 11.14 2.87 3.13
N GLU A 92 11.91 3.39 2.17
CA GLU A 92 12.96 4.38 2.47
C GLU A 92 12.36 5.65 3.10
N ALA A 93 11.25 6.15 2.57
CA ALA A 93 10.55 7.31 3.12
C ALA A 93 10.05 7.09 4.56
N HIS A 94 9.44 5.93 4.87
CA HIS A 94 9.06 5.55 6.23
C HIS A 94 10.26 5.53 7.17
N VAL A 95 11.40 4.98 6.73
CA VAL A 95 12.65 5.00 7.51
C VAL A 95 13.16 6.42 7.73
N GLN A 96 13.07 7.31 6.73
CA GLN A 96 13.44 8.72 6.90
C GLN A 96 12.54 9.42 7.92
N VAL A 97 11.23 9.18 7.89
CA VAL A 97 10.30 9.73 8.88
C VAL A 97 10.67 9.23 10.28
N MET A 98 10.87 7.92 10.46
CA MET A 98 11.26 7.32 11.75
C MET A 98 12.58 7.89 12.31
N ARG A 99 13.54 8.26 11.46
CA ARG A 99 14.82 8.86 11.88
C ARG A 99 14.69 10.33 12.30
N ASN A 100 13.78 11.06 11.68
CA ASN A 100 13.65 12.51 11.82
C ASN A 100 12.53 12.95 12.77
N ILE A 101 11.63 12.05 13.15
CA ILE A 101 10.57 12.34 14.13
C ILE A 101 11.15 12.85 15.46
N ARG A 102 10.52 13.87 16.03
CA ARG A 102 10.84 14.43 17.36
C ARG A 102 9.54 14.79 18.07
N VAL A 103 9.45 14.46 19.36
CA VAL A 103 8.34 14.87 20.23
C VAL A 103 8.08 16.38 20.09
N GLY A 104 6.81 16.77 20.03
CA GLY A 104 6.38 18.15 19.87
C GLY A 104 6.19 18.60 18.41
N MET A 105 6.49 17.74 17.42
CA MET A 105 6.09 18.01 16.04
C MET A 105 4.59 17.73 15.83
N LYS A 106 4.08 18.25 14.71
CA LYS A 106 2.76 17.96 14.17
C LYS A 106 2.81 16.71 13.28
N GLU A 107 1.73 15.95 13.28
CA GLU A 107 1.55 14.77 12.41
C GLU A 107 1.76 15.10 10.92
N TYR A 108 1.22 16.21 10.41
CA TYR A 108 1.39 16.63 9.01
C TYR A 108 2.86 16.90 8.62
N GLN A 109 3.75 17.15 9.59
CA GLN A 109 5.18 17.30 9.30
C GLN A 109 5.79 15.94 8.91
N LEU A 110 5.28 14.84 9.45
CA LEU A 110 5.68 13.49 9.08
C LEU A 110 5.19 13.15 7.67
N GLU A 111 3.93 13.49 7.37
CA GLU A 111 3.35 13.41 6.02
C GLU A 111 4.22 14.18 5.01
N SER A 112 4.58 15.42 5.34
CA SER A 112 5.40 16.27 4.47
C SER A 112 6.79 15.67 4.21
N MET A 113 7.43 15.07 5.22
CA MET A 113 8.72 14.38 5.06
C MET A 113 8.61 13.17 4.13
N PHE A 114 7.56 12.37 4.30
CA PHE A 114 7.30 11.20 3.45
C PHE A 114 7.11 11.61 1.99
N LEU A 115 6.19 12.55 1.74
CA LEU A 115 5.87 13.03 0.38
C LEU A 115 7.08 13.70 -0.28
N HIS A 116 7.87 14.46 0.49
CA HIS A 116 9.11 15.04 -0.02
C HIS A 116 10.08 13.94 -0.48
N HIS A 117 10.30 12.92 0.34
CA HIS A 117 11.25 11.85 0.02
C HIS A 117 10.82 11.06 -1.22
N THR A 118 9.57 10.62 -1.26
CA THR A 118 9.05 9.81 -2.38
C THR A 118 9.05 10.58 -3.69
N TYR A 119 8.78 11.88 -3.66
CA TYR A 119 8.83 12.68 -4.88
C TYR A 119 10.27 13.05 -5.27
N MET A 120 11.07 13.57 -4.34
CA MET A 120 12.43 14.06 -4.61
C MET A 120 13.34 12.95 -5.15
N TYR A 121 13.26 11.75 -4.57
CA TYR A 121 14.16 10.64 -4.91
C TYR A 121 13.50 9.56 -5.76
N GLY A 122 12.18 9.36 -5.62
CA GLY A 122 11.46 8.33 -6.38
C GLY A 122 10.73 8.85 -7.61
N GLY A 123 10.64 10.16 -7.83
CA GLY A 123 9.80 10.73 -8.90
C GLY A 123 8.30 10.47 -8.70
N CYS A 124 7.88 10.02 -7.51
CA CYS A 124 6.48 9.73 -7.19
C CYS A 124 5.74 11.04 -6.92
N ARG A 125 5.17 11.65 -7.96
CA ARG A 125 4.44 12.91 -7.84
C ARG A 125 3.17 12.80 -6.99
N HIS A 126 2.55 11.62 -6.96
CA HIS A 126 1.31 11.36 -6.23
C HIS A 126 1.52 10.31 -5.14
N CYS A 127 0.62 10.31 -4.17
CA CYS A 127 0.46 9.26 -3.17
C CYS A 127 -0.72 8.37 -3.59
N SER A 128 -0.69 7.09 -3.22
CA SER A 128 -1.74 6.14 -3.58
C SER A 128 -3.07 6.46 -2.88
N TYR A 129 -3.01 7.14 -1.74
CA TYR A 129 -4.14 7.59 -0.92
C TYR A 129 -3.71 8.75 -0.01
N THR A 130 -4.65 9.35 0.71
CA THR A 130 -4.35 10.40 1.70
C THR A 130 -3.54 9.82 2.84
N CYS A 131 -2.35 10.36 3.10
CA CYS A 131 -1.47 9.90 4.17
C CYS A 131 -2.17 9.93 5.54
N ILE A 132 -2.04 8.83 6.29
CA ILE A 132 -2.55 8.70 7.65
C ILE A 132 -1.37 8.84 8.58
N CYS A 133 -1.26 9.98 9.27
CA CYS A 133 -0.22 10.20 10.26
C CYS A 133 -0.86 10.26 11.65
N ALA A 134 -1.21 9.12 12.22
CA ALA A 134 -2.00 9.07 13.44
C ALA A 134 -1.13 8.81 14.67
N THR A 135 -1.23 9.67 15.69
CA THR A 135 -0.46 9.54 16.94
C THR A 135 -1.35 9.48 18.19
N GLY A 136 -0.86 8.81 19.23
CA GLY A 136 -1.59 8.65 20.49
C GLY A 136 -2.94 7.98 20.26
N GLY A 137 -4.02 8.58 20.79
CA GLY A 137 -5.38 8.08 20.60
C GLY A 137 -5.86 8.07 19.14
N ASN A 138 -5.31 8.92 18.26
CA ASN A 138 -5.69 8.98 16.85
C ASN A 138 -5.35 7.67 16.13
N SER A 139 -4.35 6.92 16.57
CA SER A 139 -3.96 5.64 15.96
C SER A 139 -5.06 4.57 16.02
N ALA A 140 -6.14 4.79 16.78
CA ALA A 140 -7.33 3.94 16.78
C ALA A 140 -8.36 4.30 15.70
N VAL A 141 -8.18 5.39 14.95
CA VAL A 141 -9.06 5.84 13.86
C VAL A 141 -8.47 5.38 12.52
N LEU A 142 -9.08 4.35 11.93
CA LEU A 142 -8.49 3.62 10.79
C LEU A 142 -8.15 4.50 9.58
N HIS A 143 -9.06 5.40 9.18
CA HIS A 143 -8.85 6.33 8.07
C HIS A 143 -8.71 7.78 8.59
N TYR A 144 -7.83 8.01 9.56
CA TYR A 144 -7.41 9.34 9.98
C TYR A 144 -6.68 10.10 8.83
N GLY A 145 -6.48 11.41 8.94
CA GLY A 145 -5.74 12.22 7.94
C GLY A 145 -6.59 12.88 6.86
N HIS A 146 -7.88 12.54 6.75
CA HIS A 146 -8.81 13.23 5.87
C HIS A 146 -9.09 14.68 6.32
N ALA A 147 -9.77 15.47 5.48
CA ALA A 147 -9.96 16.91 5.69
C ALA A 147 -10.62 17.31 7.04
N ALA A 148 -11.40 16.43 7.68
CA ALA A 148 -12.01 16.73 8.98
C ALA A 148 -11.16 16.26 10.19
N ALA A 149 -10.08 15.52 9.94
CA ALA A 149 -9.12 15.05 10.92
C ALA A 149 -7.69 15.10 10.31
N PRO A 150 -7.17 16.30 10.00
CA PRO A 150 -6.21 16.52 8.92
C PRO A 150 -4.75 16.42 9.36
N ASN A 151 -4.38 15.38 10.13
CA ASN A 151 -3.02 15.19 10.63
C ASN A 151 -2.48 16.41 11.41
N ASP A 152 -3.30 17.05 12.25
CA ASP A 152 -2.97 18.31 12.91
C ASP A 152 -2.66 18.20 14.40
N ARG A 153 -2.61 16.98 14.96
CA ARG A 153 -2.23 16.80 16.37
C ARG A 153 -0.74 17.05 16.56
N THR A 154 -0.40 17.73 17.66
CA THR A 154 0.97 17.75 18.17
C THR A 154 1.15 16.51 19.02
N PHE A 155 2.14 15.66 18.72
CA PHE A 155 2.35 14.44 19.47
C PHE A 155 3.32 14.62 20.64
N GLU A 156 3.09 13.87 21.70
CA GLU A 156 3.70 14.02 23.01
C GLU A 156 4.61 12.84 23.35
N ASP A 157 5.48 13.01 24.35
CA ASP A 157 6.31 11.91 24.82
C ASP A 157 5.43 10.76 25.36
N GLY A 158 5.77 9.52 24.99
CA GLY A 158 5.01 8.33 25.32
C GLY A 158 3.92 7.95 24.29
N ASP A 159 3.64 8.77 23.29
CA ASP A 159 2.70 8.39 22.22
C ASP A 159 3.25 7.25 21.33
N MET A 160 2.34 6.42 20.85
CA MET A 160 2.57 5.60 19.66
C MET A 160 2.25 6.42 18.41
N ALA A 161 3.02 6.23 17.35
CA ALA A 161 2.65 6.59 15.99
C ALA A 161 2.17 5.35 15.24
N LEU A 162 1.17 5.53 14.38
CA LEU A 162 0.74 4.63 13.32
C LEU A 162 0.70 5.48 12.05
N LEU A 163 1.64 5.21 11.15
CA LEU A 163 1.81 5.93 9.91
C LEU A 163 1.45 5.00 8.75
N ASP A 164 0.33 5.28 8.08
CA ASP A 164 -0.12 4.57 6.89
C ASP A 164 0.06 5.46 5.68
N MET A 165 1.10 5.18 4.89
CA MET A 165 1.48 5.99 3.74
C MET A 165 2.12 5.15 2.65
N GLY A 166 1.80 5.45 1.39
CA GLY A 166 2.35 4.72 0.25
C GLY A 166 2.39 5.54 -1.05
N ALA A 167 3.57 5.62 -1.66
CA ALA A 167 3.79 6.31 -2.92
C ALA A 167 3.07 5.64 -4.10
N GLU A 168 2.71 6.44 -5.10
CA GLU A 168 2.28 5.97 -6.42
C GLU A 168 3.36 6.27 -7.46
N PHE A 169 3.82 5.23 -8.16
CA PHE A 169 4.73 5.36 -9.30
C PHE A 169 4.05 4.88 -10.57
N SER A 170 3.83 5.78 -11.53
CA SER A 170 3.21 5.46 -12.83
C SER A 170 1.90 4.70 -12.69
N PHE A 171 1.03 5.14 -11.76
CA PHE A 171 -0.27 4.54 -11.42
C PHE A 171 -0.19 3.15 -10.75
N TYR A 172 1.00 2.70 -10.34
CA TYR A 172 1.18 1.54 -9.47
C TYR A 172 1.46 2.01 -8.05
N GLY A 173 0.55 1.66 -7.15
CA GLY A 173 0.61 2.07 -5.75
C GLY A 173 1.42 1.12 -4.88
N SER A 174 1.95 1.67 -3.80
CA SER A 174 2.37 0.95 -2.60
C SER A 174 1.47 1.35 -1.43
N ASP A 175 1.43 0.52 -0.41
CA ASP A 175 0.60 0.72 0.78
C ASP A 175 1.32 0.08 1.98
N ILE A 176 1.85 0.91 2.88
CA ILE A 176 2.73 0.48 3.96
C ILE A 176 2.32 1.22 5.23
N THR A 177 2.06 0.44 6.28
CA THR A 177 1.84 0.96 7.63
C THR A 177 3.01 0.65 8.54
N CYS A 178 3.54 1.66 9.24
CA CYS A 178 4.56 1.51 10.28
C CYS A 178 4.03 2.00 11.63
N SER A 179 4.22 1.22 12.70
CA SER A 179 3.87 1.62 14.07
C SER A 179 5.07 1.61 15.00
N PHE A 180 5.30 2.71 15.72
CA PHE A 180 6.48 2.88 16.58
C PHE A 180 6.25 3.97 17.64
N PRO A 181 6.96 3.94 18.79
CA PRO A 181 6.89 4.97 19.81
C PRO A 181 7.60 6.24 19.33
N VAL A 182 6.98 7.41 19.48
CA VAL A 182 7.50 8.68 18.94
C VAL A 182 8.81 9.13 19.60
N ASN A 183 9.10 8.61 20.79
CA ASN A 183 10.34 8.84 21.54
C ASN A 183 11.43 7.78 21.28
N GLY A 184 11.16 6.81 20.41
CA GLY A 184 12.08 5.73 20.04
C GLY A 184 12.21 4.59 21.07
N LYS A 185 11.41 4.56 22.13
CA LYS A 185 11.46 3.50 23.17
C LYS A 185 10.08 2.97 23.51
N PHE A 186 9.86 1.69 23.23
CA PHE A 186 8.62 1.02 23.61
C PHE A 186 8.53 0.86 25.12
N THR A 187 7.36 1.20 25.69
CA THR A 187 6.96 0.75 27.03
C THR A 187 6.63 -0.75 27.03
N SER A 188 6.39 -1.34 28.21
CA SER A 188 5.93 -2.72 28.32
C SER A 188 4.65 -2.97 27.54
N ASP A 189 3.69 -2.05 27.68
CA ASP A 189 2.33 -2.21 27.16
C ASP A 189 2.33 -2.00 25.64
N GLN A 190 3.05 -0.99 25.15
CA GLN A 190 3.25 -0.77 23.72
C GLN A 190 3.93 -1.97 23.05
N ARG A 191 4.99 -2.50 23.67
CA ARG A 191 5.71 -3.68 23.15
C ARG A 191 4.81 -4.91 23.11
N LEU A 192 3.97 -5.09 24.13
CA LEU A 192 3.04 -6.22 24.21
C LEU A 192 2.06 -6.21 23.02
N VAL A 193 1.39 -5.08 22.79
CA VAL A 193 0.44 -4.93 21.68
C VAL A 193 1.15 -5.03 20.33
N TYR A 194 2.30 -4.36 20.18
CA TYR A 194 3.10 -4.43 18.96
C TYR A 194 3.50 -5.86 18.61
N ASN A 195 4.00 -6.63 19.58
CA ASN A 195 4.41 -8.02 19.35
C ASN A 195 3.23 -8.94 19.05
N ALA A 196 2.03 -8.67 19.57
CA ALA A 196 0.82 -9.42 19.22
C ALA A 196 0.48 -9.24 17.72
N VAL A 197 0.55 -8.01 17.22
CA VAL A 197 0.32 -7.71 15.80
C VAL A 197 1.44 -8.27 14.92
N LEU A 198 2.71 -8.11 15.32
CA LEU A 198 3.85 -8.67 14.60
C LEU A 198 3.78 -10.19 14.49
N ALA A 199 3.39 -10.88 15.56
CA ALA A 199 3.21 -12.33 15.54
C ALA A 199 2.09 -12.76 14.56
N ALA A 200 0.98 -12.01 14.51
CA ALA A 200 -0.11 -12.27 13.58
C ALA A 200 0.29 -12.01 12.12
N HIS A 201 1.03 -10.92 11.87
CA HIS A 201 1.63 -10.61 10.58
C HIS A 201 2.53 -11.75 10.10
N ASP A 202 3.50 -12.17 10.90
CA ASP A 202 4.46 -13.21 10.53
C ASP A 202 3.78 -14.58 10.34
N ALA A 203 2.77 -14.89 11.15
CA ALA A 203 1.96 -16.09 10.99
C ALA A 203 1.23 -16.11 9.64
N VAL A 204 0.61 -15.00 9.22
CA VAL A 204 -0.06 -14.88 7.92
C VAL A 204 0.93 -15.02 6.77
N ILE A 205 2.07 -14.31 6.83
CA ILE A 205 3.11 -14.40 5.80
C ILE A 205 3.61 -15.85 5.64
N SER A 206 3.78 -16.58 6.74
CA SER A 206 4.28 -17.96 6.71
C SER A 206 3.36 -18.97 6.00
N VAL A 207 2.05 -18.69 5.92
CA VAL A 207 1.07 -19.60 5.32
C VAL A 207 0.63 -19.18 3.92
N MET A 208 0.92 -17.93 3.51
CA MET A 208 0.46 -17.36 2.26
C MET A 208 1.10 -18.06 1.05
N LYS A 209 0.28 -18.80 0.28
CA LYS A 209 0.69 -19.54 -0.92
C LYS A 209 -0.53 -19.89 -1.80
N PRO A 210 -0.32 -20.35 -3.06
CA PRO A 210 -1.41 -20.79 -3.92
C PRO A 210 -2.32 -21.83 -3.24
N GLY A 211 -3.64 -21.67 -3.40
CA GLY A 211 -4.66 -22.56 -2.82
C GLY A 211 -5.14 -22.19 -1.41
N VAL A 212 -4.48 -21.24 -0.72
CA VAL A 212 -4.93 -20.76 0.59
C VAL A 212 -6.01 -19.67 0.44
N ASN A 213 -7.08 -19.77 1.24
CA ASN A 213 -8.15 -18.78 1.24
C ASN A 213 -7.78 -17.56 2.10
N TRP A 214 -8.09 -16.35 1.61
CA TRP A 214 -7.85 -15.09 2.33
C TRP A 214 -8.55 -15.03 3.70
N VAL A 215 -9.79 -15.52 3.80
CA VAL A 215 -10.58 -15.52 5.03
C VAL A 215 -9.95 -16.40 6.11
N ASP A 216 -9.30 -17.50 5.72
CA ASP A 216 -8.60 -18.36 6.67
C ASP A 216 -7.36 -17.68 7.24
N MET A 217 -6.65 -16.88 6.43
CA MET A 217 -5.55 -16.05 6.90
C MET A 217 -6.03 -14.94 7.85
N HIS A 218 -7.17 -14.32 7.57
CA HIS A 218 -7.79 -13.35 8.50
C HIS A 218 -8.09 -13.98 9.86
N LYS A 219 -8.71 -15.17 9.88
CA LYS A 219 -8.99 -15.92 11.12
C LYS A 219 -7.70 -16.36 11.84
N LEU A 220 -6.65 -16.69 11.10
CA LEU A 220 -5.34 -17.00 11.68
C LEU A 220 -4.75 -15.79 12.40
N ALA A 221 -4.80 -14.60 11.78
CA ALA A 221 -4.35 -13.37 12.42
C ALA A 221 -5.16 -13.06 13.69
N GLU A 222 -6.50 -13.12 13.60
CA GLU A 222 -7.41 -12.91 14.73
C GLU A 222 -7.08 -13.86 15.89
N LYS A 223 -6.99 -15.16 15.62
CA LYS A 223 -6.63 -16.15 16.64
C LYS A 223 -5.28 -15.83 17.29
N THR A 224 -4.27 -15.48 16.50
CA THR A 224 -2.92 -15.17 16.99
C THR A 224 -2.92 -13.94 17.91
N ILE A 225 -3.72 -12.93 17.59
CA ILE A 225 -3.92 -11.74 18.42
C ILE A 225 -4.65 -12.12 19.70
N LEU A 226 -5.76 -12.86 19.62
CA LEU A 226 -6.54 -13.30 20.79
C LEU A 226 -5.69 -14.12 21.77
N ASP A 227 -4.91 -15.08 21.26
CA ASP A 227 -3.99 -15.89 22.07
C ASP A 227 -2.96 -15.01 22.80
N SER A 228 -2.46 -13.97 22.14
CA SER A 228 -1.50 -13.02 22.72
C SER A 228 -2.14 -12.16 23.81
N LEU A 229 -3.35 -11.65 23.57
CA LEU A 229 -4.10 -10.84 24.54
C LEU A 229 -4.57 -11.66 25.75
N GLN A 230 -4.91 -12.94 25.56
CA GLN A 230 -5.24 -13.85 26.65
C GLN A 230 -4.01 -14.15 27.52
N LYS A 231 -2.85 -14.44 26.90
CA LYS A 231 -1.57 -14.62 27.64
C LYS A 231 -1.21 -13.37 28.45
N ALA A 232 -1.52 -12.19 27.92
CA ALA A 232 -1.36 -10.90 28.58
C ALA A 232 -2.42 -10.60 29.66
N ARG A 233 -3.44 -11.45 29.81
CA ARG A 233 -4.59 -11.26 30.71
C ARG A 233 -5.39 -9.97 30.44
N ILE A 234 -5.39 -9.53 29.18
CA ILE A 234 -6.28 -8.46 28.70
C ILE A 234 -7.66 -9.03 28.38
N LEU A 235 -7.70 -10.26 27.85
CA LEU A 235 -8.91 -11.05 27.65
C LEU A 235 -8.96 -12.17 28.71
N VAL A 236 -10.18 -12.54 29.09
CA VAL A 236 -10.48 -13.63 30.05
C VAL A 236 -11.02 -14.83 29.31
#